data_AF-A0A6P2BFN8-F1
#
_entry.id   AF-A0A6P2BFN8-F1
#
_cell.length_a   1.000
_cell.length_b   1.000
_cell.length_c   1.000
_cell.angle_alpha   90.00
_cell.angle_beta   90.00
_cell.angle_gamma   90.00
#
_symmetry.space_group_name_H-M   'P 1'
#
loop_
_entity.id
_entity.type
_entity.pdbx_description
1 polymer ?
#
loop_
_entity_poly.entity_id
_entity_poly.type
_entity_poly.pdbx_seq_one_letter_code
_entity_poly.pdbx_strand_id
1 'polypeptide(L)'
;MKPTILNDEFFASFESSVASIEQAETLPPACYTSKEFYEFEKEALFNHEWLCVGRESWVPQPGDYFTSSIVGEPLLITHGQDGQLRAMSSVCQHRGMLVAEGRGNTRGFVCPYHHWTYALDGRLVNAPSMGKTCDFDKQRHGLPQIKVEVWQGFVFINFDEQATPLAPRLSALDAVLERYALGEAEDQPPESPGRYQWNWKVMFENNNDGYHANKLHHGPLHDFVPSSLARFPELPEDTAGYFRWNGTLHGDASFNATQKALLPIFPKLTEQDRKQMVFANVPPTLSLVLTADMIIYLILRADGPESLEMDTGLLLAPGATADPAFRHKMAINMAGAEEIMAQDWHVDELVQVGLRSRFAPRGRYSWQEGAQHDFNKWLVPRYREGWQRLRTQQA
;
A
#
# COMPACT_ATOMS: atom_id res chain seq x y z
N MET A 1 20.12 7.88 29.23
CA MET A 1 19.26 7.23 28.21
C MET A 1 17.82 7.53 28.58
N LYS A 2 16.97 7.92 27.62
CA LYS A 2 15.53 8.00 27.87
C LYS A 2 15.02 6.57 28.08
N PRO A 3 14.09 6.31 29.01
CA PRO A 3 13.46 5.00 29.15
C PRO A 3 12.75 4.62 27.83
N THR A 4 12.79 3.33 27.49
CA THR A 4 12.09 2.79 26.32
C THR A 4 10.59 3.04 26.43
N ILE A 5 9.95 3.37 25.30
CA ILE A 5 8.47 3.43 25.25
C ILE A 5 7.85 2.03 25.12
N LEU A 6 8.63 1.02 24.72
CA LEU A 6 8.14 -0.34 24.47
C LEU A 6 8.06 -1.09 25.80
N ASN A 7 6.88 -1.12 26.39
CA ASN A 7 6.61 -1.81 27.64
C ASN A 7 5.15 -2.31 27.69
N ASP A 8 4.83 -3.14 28.68
CA ASP A 8 3.50 -3.74 28.81
C ASP A 8 2.38 -2.72 28.95
N GLU A 9 2.62 -1.58 29.61
CA GLU A 9 1.62 -0.51 29.74
C GLU A 9 1.30 0.15 28.37
N PHE A 10 2.35 0.40 27.57
CA PHE A 10 2.20 0.97 26.23
C PHE A 10 1.35 0.05 25.33
N PHE A 11 1.66 -1.24 25.27
CA PHE A 11 0.89 -2.18 24.44
C PHE A 11 -0.49 -2.52 25.02
N ALA A 12 -0.66 -2.48 26.36
CA ALA A 12 -1.97 -2.60 26.98
C ALA A 12 -2.87 -1.40 26.63
N SER A 13 -2.28 -0.21 26.45
CA SER A 13 -3.05 0.99 26.09
C SER A 13 -3.82 0.81 24.77
N PHE A 14 -3.34 -0.02 23.84
CA PHE A 14 -3.97 -0.26 22.54
C PHE A 14 -5.38 -0.87 22.65
N GLU A 15 -5.77 -1.39 23.82
CA GLU A 15 -7.12 -1.93 24.03
C GLU A 15 -8.22 -0.89 23.74
N SER A 16 -8.02 0.38 24.11
CA SER A 16 -9.02 1.40 23.78
C SER A 16 -9.09 1.73 22.29
N SER A 17 -8.11 1.30 21.47
CA SER A 17 -8.14 1.51 20.02
C SER A 17 -8.94 0.46 19.25
N VAL A 18 -9.34 -0.62 19.94
CA VAL A 18 -10.16 -1.72 19.39
C VAL A 18 -11.45 -1.94 20.19
N ALA A 19 -11.78 -1.03 21.11
CA ALA A 19 -13.07 -0.98 21.77
C ALA A 19 -14.20 -0.71 20.75
N SER A 20 -15.47 -0.77 21.15
CA SER A 20 -16.56 -0.43 20.22
C SER A 20 -16.38 0.99 19.65
N ILE A 21 -16.82 1.22 18.41
CA ILE A 21 -16.56 2.48 17.69
C ILE A 21 -16.95 3.74 18.49
N GLU A 22 -17.99 3.67 19.32
CA GLU A 22 -18.47 4.78 20.16
C GLU A 22 -17.53 5.13 21.33
N GLN A 23 -16.61 4.24 21.63
CA GLN A 23 -15.64 4.33 22.72
C GLN A 23 -14.19 4.30 22.23
N ALA A 24 -13.97 3.86 21.00
CA ALA A 24 -12.65 3.66 20.43
C ALA A 24 -11.86 4.96 20.34
N GLU A 25 -10.56 4.85 20.61
CA GLU A 25 -9.60 5.94 20.55
C GLU A 25 -8.54 5.68 19.48
N THR A 26 -8.01 6.75 18.90
CA THR A 26 -6.81 6.71 18.05
C THR A 26 -5.64 5.96 18.71
N LEU A 27 -4.70 5.44 17.91
CA LEU A 27 -3.48 4.86 18.45
C LEU A 27 -2.69 5.92 19.24
N PRO A 28 -1.87 5.53 20.23
CA PRO A 28 -1.01 6.48 20.92
C PRO A 28 -0.13 7.28 19.95
N PRO A 29 0.06 8.61 20.13
CA PRO A 29 0.84 9.45 19.22
C PRO A 29 2.26 8.95 18.92
N ALA A 30 2.86 8.21 19.87
CA ALA A 30 4.17 7.58 19.69
C ALA A 30 4.21 6.58 18.52
N CYS A 31 3.08 5.97 18.13
CA CYS A 31 2.99 5.05 17.00
C CYS A 31 3.26 5.74 15.64
N TYR A 32 3.18 7.06 15.61
CA TYR A 32 3.30 7.89 14.40
C TYR A 32 4.57 8.76 14.38
N THR A 33 5.31 8.81 15.49
CA THR A 33 6.42 9.77 15.68
C THR A 33 7.67 9.13 16.28
N SER A 34 7.53 8.00 16.98
CA SER A 34 8.66 7.37 17.64
C SER A 34 9.47 6.53 16.66
N LYS A 35 10.75 6.87 16.52
CA LYS A 35 11.72 6.00 15.84
C LYS A 35 11.81 4.63 16.50
N GLU A 36 11.76 4.55 17.83
CA GLU A 36 11.80 3.27 18.55
C GLU A 36 10.59 2.39 18.21
N PHE A 37 9.40 2.99 18.09
CA PHE A 37 8.22 2.24 17.64
C PHE A 37 8.34 1.83 16.18
N TYR A 38 8.87 2.68 15.30
CA TYR A 38 9.06 2.34 13.89
C TYR A 38 9.99 1.14 13.69
N GLU A 39 11.13 1.08 14.40
CA GLU A 39 12.02 -0.10 14.33
C GLU A 39 11.31 -1.36 14.84
N PHE A 40 10.51 -1.25 15.90
CA PHE A 40 9.65 -2.33 16.35
C PHE A 40 8.59 -2.73 15.30
N GLU A 41 7.95 -1.75 14.67
CA GLU A 41 6.90 -1.94 13.67
C GLU A 41 7.41 -2.68 12.44
N LYS A 42 8.65 -2.43 12.01
CA LYS A 42 9.31 -3.21 10.95
C LYS A 42 9.26 -4.71 11.24
N GLU A 43 9.70 -5.11 12.43
CA GLU A 43 9.74 -6.51 12.86
C GLU A 43 8.37 -7.07 13.25
N ALA A 44 7.47 -6.24 13.78
CA ALA A 44 6.16 -6.71 14.23
C ALA A 44 5.18 -6.90 13.06
N LEU A 45 5.30 -6.06 12.04
CA LEU A 45 4.32 -5.90 10.97
C LEU A 45 4.92 -6.15 9.58
N PHE A 46 5.83 -5.28 9.13
CA PHE A 46 6.28 -5.28 7.73
C PHE A 46 7.03 -6.56 7.34
N ASN A 47 7.79 -7.13 8.27
CA ASN A 47 8.55 -8.35 8.01
C ASN A 47 7.69 -9.63 7.95
N HIS A 48 6.42 -9.57 8.37
CA HIS A 48 5.54 -10.75 8.44
C HIS A 48 4.26 -10.63 7.62
N GLU A 49 3.91 -9.44 7.13
CA GLU A 49 2.73 -9.23 6.30
C GLU A 49 3.05 -9.09 4.81
N TRP A 50 2.03 -9.32 3.99
CA TRP A 50 2.13 -9.14 2.55
C TRP A 50 2.11 -7.66 2.18
N LEU A 51 3.11 -7.21 1.43
CA LEU A 51 3.34 -5.81 1.07
C LEU A 51 3.19 -5.64 -0.45
N CYS A 52 2.19 -4.88 -0.88
CA CYS A 52 2.05 -4.46 -2.27
C CYS A 52 3.22 -3.54 -2.65
N VAL A 53 3.89 -3.84 -3.76
CA VAL A 53 5.08 -3.09 -4.22
C VAL A 53 4.95 -2.58 -5.65
N GLY A 54 3.91 -2.99 -6.38
CA GLY A 54 3.67 -2.55 -7.75
C GLY A 54 2.53 -3.32 -8.41
N ARG A 55 2.50 -3.30 -9.75
CA ARG A 55 1.57 -4.09 -10.55
C ARG A 55 2.29 -5.00 -11.54
N GLU A 56 1.64 -6.09 -11.89
CA GLU A 56 2.14 -7.07 -12.86
C GLU A 56 2.30 -6.44 -14.25
N SER A 57 1.39 -5.53 -14.62
CA SER A 57 1.42 -4.72 -15.84
C SER A 57 2.68 -3.85 -15.98
N TRP A 58 3.46 -3.66 -14.92
CA TRP A 58 4.71 -2.91 -14.97
C TRP A 58 5.88 -3.73 -15.51
N VAL A 59 5.74 -5.06 -15.57
CA VAL A 59 6.73 -6.00 -16.11
C VAL A 59 6.08 -6.99 -17.09
N PRO A 60 5.48 -6.52 -18.18
CA PRO A 60 4.65 -7.35 -19.05
C PRO A 60 5.45 -8.41 -19.83
N GLN A 61 6.76 -8.19 -20.07
CA GLN A 61 7.59 -9.07 -20.90
C GLN A 61 8.74 -9.68 -20.10
N PRO A 62 9.19 -10.90 -20.47
CA PRO A 62 10.40 -11.48 -19.92
C PRO A 62 11.62 -10.55 -20.00
N GLY A 63 12.34 -10.41 -18.90
CA GLY A 63 13.45 -9.47 -18.75
C GLY A 63 13.05 -8.11 -18.21
N ASP A 64 11.77 -7.76 -18.23
CA ASP A 64 11.30 -6.54 -17.59
C ASP A 64 11.52 -6.60 -16.08
N TYR A 65 11.87 -5.47 -15.50
CA TYR A 65 12.05 -5.31 -14.07
C TYR A 65 11.67 -3.91 -13.61
N PHE A 66 11.33 -3.80 -12.33
CA PHE A 66 11.34 -2.54 -11.59
C PHE A 66 11.97 -2.75 -10.21
N THR A 67 12.50 -1.67 -9.64
CA THR A 67 13.00 -1.64 -8.28
C THR A 67 12.01 -0.93 -7.37
N SER A 68 11.93 -1.37 -6.11
CA SER A 68 11.15 -0.73 -5.06
C SER A 68 11.96 -0.67 -3.77
N SER A 69 11.49 0.06 -2.77
CA SER A 69 12.11 0.09 -1.44
C SER A 69 11.03 0.24 -0.40
N ILE A 70 11.02 -0.63 0.61
CA ILE A 70 10.08 -0.54 1.73
C ILE A 70 10.82 -0.84 3.01
N VAL A 71 10.58 -0.05 4.06
CA VAL A 71 11.21 -0.18 5.38
C VAL A 71 12.75 -0.26 5.36
N GLY A 72 13.38 0.33 4.35
CA GLY A 72 14.83 0.35 4.15
C GLY A 72 15.40 -0.85 3.39
N GLU A 73 14.56 -1.79 2.94
CA GLU A 73 14.95 -2.95 2.15
C GLU A 73 14.80 -2.67 0.64
N PRO A 74 15.89 -2.68 -0.15
CA PRO A 74 15.82 -2.38 -1.57
C PRO A 74 15.50 -3.65 -2.38
N LEU A 75 14.40 -3.61 -3.11
CA LEU A 75 13.77 -4.73 -3.79
C LEU A 75 13.98 -4.69 -5.30
N LEU A 76 14.02 -5.87 -5.90
CA LEU A 76 14.04 -6.09 -7.34
C LEU A 76 12.92 -7.03 -7.73
N ILE A 77 11.98 -6.55 -8.55
CA ILE A 77 10.89 -7.35 -9.09
C ILE A 77 11.18 -7.56 -10.57
N THR A 78 11.14 -8.80 -11.04
CA THR A 78 11.48 -9.13 -12.44
C THR A 78 10.60 -10.24 -13.00
N HIS A 79 10.30 -10.11 -14.29
CA HIS A 79 9.66 -11.16 -15.07
C HIS A 79 10.74 -12.07 -15.67
N GLY A 80 10.79 -13.32 -15.23
CA GLY A 80 11.77 -14.30 -15.71
C GLY A 80 11.55 -14.76 -17.16
N GLN A 81 12.58 -15.33 -17.77
CA GLN A 81 12.47 -15.96 -19.10
C GLN A 81 11.54 -17.18 -19.15
N ASP A 82 11.23 -17.73 -17.98
CA ASP A 82 10.29 -18.85 -17.80
C ASP A 82 8.84 -18.38 -17.54
N GLY A 83 8.56 -17.08 -17.68
CA GLY A 83 7.25 -16.50 -17.45
C GLY A 83 6.89 -16.32 -15.97
N GLN A 84 7.82 -16.59 -15.05
CA GLN A 84 7.57 -16.45 -13.61
C GLN A 84 7.97 -15.07 -13.12
N LEU A 85 7.07 -14.40 -12.41
CA LEU A 85 7.35 -13.20 -11.65
C LEU A 85 8.18 -13.55 -10.41
N ARG A 86 9.20 -12.73 -10.09
CA ARG A 86 10.08 -12.92 -8.93
C ARG A 86 10.29 -11.63 -8.18
N ALA A 87 10.40 -11.73 -6.86
CA ALA A 87 10.89 -10.67 -6.00
C ALA A 87 12.19 -11.12 -5.33
N MET A 88 13.18 -10.23 -5.29
CA MET A 88 14.51 -10.51 -4.76
C MET A 88 15.07 -9.27 -4.06
N SER A 89 16.07 -9.47 -3.21
CA SER A 89 16.92 -8.35 -2.80
C SER A 89 17.67 -7.80 -4.01
N SER A 90 17.67 -6.47 -4.17
CA SER A 90 18.47 -5.79 -5.21
C SER A 90 19.97 -5.65 -4.82
N VAL A 91 20.37 -6.19 -3.67
CA VAL A 91 21.70 -6.01 -3.08
C VAL A 91 22.68 -7.08 -3.58
N CYS A 92 23.74 -6.64 -4.26
CA CYS A 92 24.84 -7.49 -4.68
C CYS A 92 25.55 -8.13 -3.48
N GLN A 93 25.65 -9.46 -3.52
CA GLN A 93 26.24 -10.30 -2.48
C GLN A 93 27.77 -10.18 -2.35
N HIS A 94 28.43 -9.34 -3.17
CA HIS A 94 29.85 -9.05 -3.01
C HIS A 94 30.09 -7.97 -1.94
N ARG A 95 29.58 -6.75 -2.17
CA ARG A 95 29.87 -5.57 -1.34
C ARG A 95 28.66 -4.64 -1.17
N GLY A 96 27.44 -5.16 -1.32
CA GLY A 96 26.22 -4.42 -1.01
C GLY A 96 25.76 -3.40 -2.05
N MET A 97 26.34 -3.40 -3.26
CA MET A 97 25.93 -2.48 -4.33
C MET A 97 24.56 -2.88 -4.90
N LEU A 98 23.69 -1.92 -5.20
CA LEU A 98 22.45 -2.18 -5.92
C LEU A 98 22.74 -2.68 -7.34
N VAL A 99 22.10 -3.77 -7.75
CA VAL A 99 22.34 -4.40 -9.06
C VAL A 99 21.48 -3.80 -10.18
N ALA A 100 20.47 -3.01 -9.82
CA ALA A 100 19.54 -2.35 -10.72
C ALA A 100 18.94 -1.11 -10.04
N GLU A 101 18.48 -0.16 -10.84
CA GLU A 101 17.75 1.03 -10.41
C GLU A 101 16.59 1.28 -11.38
N GLY A 102 15.50 1.86 -10.86
CA GLY A 102 14.35 2.28 -11.66
C GLY A 102 13.63 1.10 -12.32
N ARG A 103 13.35 1.22 -13.61
CA ARG A 103 12.64 0.23 -14.42
C ARG A 103 13.37 0.00 -15.75
N GLY A 104 13.30 -1.21 -16.29
CA GLY A 104 13.95 -1.51 -17.57
C GLY A 104 13.72 -2.94 -18.03
N ASN A 105 14.41 -3.33 -19.10
CA ASN A 105 14.45 -4.70 -19.61
C ASN A 105 15.91 -5.16 -19.73
N THR A 106 16.22 -6.36 -19.24
CA THR A 106 17.57 -6.92 -19.31
C THR A 106 17.56 -8.44 -19.44
N ARG A 107 18.70 -9.01 -19.85
CA ARG A 107 18.96 -10.46 -19.86
C ARG A 107 19.57 -10.98 -18.55
N GLY A 108 20.01 -10.06 -17.68
CA GLY A 108 20.62 -10.33 -16.39
C GLY A 108 21.09 -9.05 -15.72
N PHE A 109 21.33 -9.10 -14.41
CA PHE A 109 21.72 -7.94 -13.63
C PHE A 109 23.23 -7.90 -13.45
N VAL A 110 23.89 -6.93 -14.08
CA VAL A 110 25.33 -6.73 -13.96
C VAL A 110 25.58 -5.68 -12.90
N CYS A 111 26.14 -6.09 -11.76
CA CYS A 111 26.50 -5.17 -10.69
C CYS A 111 27.50 -4.13 -11.21
N PRO A 112 27.20 -2.81 -11.13
CA PRO A 112 28.04 -1.76 -11.71
C PRO A 112 29.39 -1.61 -11.00
N TYR A 113 29.56 -2.19 -9.80
CA TYR A 113 30.79 -2.02 -9.04
C TYR A 113 31.93 -2.93 -9.52
N HIS A 114 31.68 -4.25 -9.63
CA HIS A 114 32.71 -5.24 -9.99
C HIS A 114 32.22 -6.28 -11.01
N HIS A 115 31.07 -6.03 -11.64
CA HIS A 115 30.49 -6.86 -12.70
C HIS A 115 30.19 -8.31 -12.29
N TRP A 116 29.89 -8.53 -11.01
CA TRP A 116 29.16 -9.74 -10.62
C TRP A 116 27.82 -9.74 -11.37
N THR A 117 27.55 -10.81 -12.09
CA THR A 117 26.39 -10.91 -12.98
C THR A 117 25.43 -11.94 -12.45
N TYR A 118 24.19 -11.52 -12.26
CA TYR A 118 23.08 -12.35 -11.81
C TYR A 118 22.13 -12.64 -12.96
N ALA A 119 21.63 -13.87 -13.05
CA ALA A 119 20.52 -14.19 -13.93
C ALA A 119 19.20 -13.56 -13.42
N LEU A 120 18.14 -13.59 -14.22
CA LEU A 120 16.83 -13.06 -13.83
C LEU A 120 16.18 -13.83 -12.66
N ASP A 121 16.65 -15.04 -12.37
CA ASP A 121 16.27 -15.83 -11.19
C ASP A 121 17.17 -15.56 -9.97
N GLY A 122 18.06 -14.58 -10.05
CA GLY A 122 18.96 -14.19 -8.96
C GLY A 122 20.21 -15.05 -8.82
N ARG A 123 20.39 -16.13 -9.58
CA ARG A 123 21.62 -16.95 -9.48
C ARG A 123 22.83 -16.17 -9.96
N LEU A 124 23.93 -16.22 -9.20
CA LEU A 124 25.21 -15.65 -9.61
C LEU A 124 25.82 -16.48 -10.75
N VAL A 125 25.85 -15.94 -11.97
CA VAL A 125 26.37 -16.64 -13.15
C VAL A 125 27.84 -16.32 -13.41
N ASN A 126 28.26 -15.09 -13.14
CA ASN A 126 29.63 -14.63 -13.35
C ASN A 126 30.14 -13.79 -12.18
N ALA A 127 31.38 -14.03 -11.78
CA ALA A 127 32.07 -13.28 -10.73
C ALA A 127 33.54 -13.11 -11.16
N PRO A 128 33.89 -11.99 -11.82
CA PRO A 128 35.22 -11.78 -12.38
C PRO A 128 36.33 -11.99 -11.35
N SER A 129 37.43 -12.62 -11.78
CA SER A 129 38.65 -12.84 -10.99
C SER A 129 38.51 -13.64 -9.68
N MET A 130 37.34 -14.21 -9.37
CA MET A 130 37.15 -15.03 -8.16
C MET A 130 37.74 -16.45 -8.25
N GLY A 131 38.23 -16.88 -9.41
CA GLY A 131 38.76 -18.24 -9.62
C GLY A 131 40.04 -18.58 -8.84
N LYS A 132 40.68 -17.61 -8.20
CA LYS A 132 41.82 -17.83 -7.27
C LYS A 132 41.43 -17.70 -5.79
N THR A 133 40.18 -17.33 -5.51
CA THR A 133 39.65 -17.24 -4.15
C THR A 133 39.33 -18.65 -3.67
N CYS A 134 39.95 -19.09 -2.58
CA CYS A 134 39.69 -20.40 -1.99
C CYS A 134 38.20 -20.54 -1.63
N ASP A 135 37.65 -21.72 -1.88
CA ASP A 135 36.29 -22.12 -1.48
C ASP A 135 35.15 -21.21 -1.97
N PHE A 136 35.38 -20.43 -3.03
CA PHE A 136 34.34 -19.59 -3.63
C PHE A 136 33.34 -20.43 -4.44
N ASP A 137 32.10 -20.50 -3.96
CA ASP A 137 30.99 -21.18 -4.63
C ASP A 137 29.92 -20.17 -5.02
N LYS A 138 29.73 -19.98 -6.33
CA LYS A 138 28.70 -19.07 -6.86
C LYS A 138 27.30 -19.41 -6.39
N GLN A 139 27.01 -20.69 -6.10
CA GLN A 139 25.68 -21.13 -5.65
C GLN A 139 25.28 -20.53 -4.29
N ARG A 140 26.26 -20.13 -3.47
CA ARG A 140 26.06 -19.52 -2.15
C ARG A 140 25.90 -18.00 -2.18
N HIS A 141 25.99 -17.39 -3.36
CA HIS A 141 26.07 -15.94 -3.52
C HIS A 141 25.04 -15.40 -4.53
N GLY A 142 23.92 -16.11 -4.73
CA GLY A 142 22.77 -15.61 -5.46
C GLY A 142 22.04 -14.50 -4.70
N LEU A 143 21.24 -13.70 -5.40
CA LEU A 143 20.38 -12.71 -4.76
C LEU A 143 19.34 -13.42 -3.86
N PRO A 144 19.21 -13.01 -2.58
CA PRO A 144 18.16 -13.51 -1.69
C PRO A 144 16.79 -13.40 -2.35
N GLN A 145 16.02 -14.49 -2.30
CA GLN A 145 14.66 -14.56 -2.83
C GLN A 145 13.67 -14.06 -1.78
N ILE A 146 12.61 -13.41 -2.23
CA ILE A 146 11.53 -12.88 -1.39
C ILE A 146 10.23 -13.49 -1.93
N LYS A 147 9.30 -13.89 -1.04
CA LYS A 147 8.03 -14.45 -1.48
C LYS A 147 7.28 -13.42 -2.30
N VAL A 148 6.59 -13.87 -3.36
CA VAL A 148 5.81 -13.01 -4.23
C VAL A 148 4.48 -13.68 -4.57
N GLU A 149 3.40 -12.90 -4.53
CA GLU A 149 2.06 -13.30 -4.98
C GLU A 149 1.44 -12.15 -5.78
N VAL A 150 0.55 -12.49 -6.71
CA VAL A 150 -0.21 -11.51 -7.49
C VAL A 150 -1.68 -11.62 -7.11
N TRP A 151 -2.28 -10.50 -6.73
CA TRP A 151 -3.71 -10.39 -6.46
C TRP A 151 -4.30 -9.25 -7.28
N GLN A 152 -5.27 -9.57 -8.15
CA GLN A 152 -5.98 -8.55 -8.96
C GLN A 152 -5.01 -7.63 -9.77
N GLY A 153 -3.89 -8.20 -10.23
CA GLY A 153 -2.82 -7.50 -10.94
C GLY A 153 -1.85 -6.71 -10.03
N PHE A 154 -2.07 -6.64 -8.72
CA PHE A 154 -1.14 -6.06 -7.75
C PHE A 154 -0.12 -7.09 -7.29
N VAL A 155 1.15 -6.69 -7.24
CA VAL A 155 2.29 -7.54 -6.85
C VAL A 155 2.56 -7.34 -5.37
N PHE A 156 2.39 -8.40 -4.59
CA PHE A 156 2.69 -8.44 -3.16
C PHE A 156 3.96 -9.24 -2.89
N ILE A 157 4.72 -8.81 -1.89
CA ILE A 157 5.87 -9.56 -1.37
C ILE A 157 5.70 -9.88 0.12
N ASN A 158 6.44 -10.86 0.64
CA ASN A 158 6.55 -11.07 2.08
C ASN A 158 8.00 -11.46 2.43
N PHE A 159 8.57 -10.83 3.45
CA PHE A 159 9.92 -11.11 3.93
C PHE A 159 10.01 -12.40 4.76
N ASP A 160 8.90 -12.85 5.33
CA ASP A 160 8.81 -14.12 6.06
C ASP A 160 8.76 -15.28 5.07
N GLU A 161 9.83 -16.06 5.00
CA GLU A 161 9.93 -17.26 4.16
C GLU A 161 8.85 -18.31 4.48
N GLN A 162 8.30 -18.29 5.70
CA GLN A 162 7.25 -19.18 6.17
C GLN A 162 5.85 -18.55 6.08
N ALA A 163 5.69 -17.37 5.47
CA ALA A 163 4.40 -16.72 5.34
C ALA A 163 3.35 -17.63 4.69
N THR A 164 2.14 -17.64 5.26
CA THR A 164 1.01 -18.31 4.63
C THR A 164 0.56 -17.55 3.37
N PRO A 165 -0.05 -18.24 2.38
CA PRO A 165 -0.52 -17.59 1.17
C PRO A 165 -1.49 -16.44 1.43
N LEU A 166 -1.44 -15.38 0.62
CA LEU A 166 -2.27 -14.20 0.78
C LEU A 166 -3.72 -14.46 0.35
N ALA A 167 -3.90 -15.16 -0.77
CA ALA A 167 -5.20 -15.27 -1.45
C ALA A 167 -6.38 -15.70 -0.55
N PRO A 168 -6.28 -16.70 0.36
CA PRO A 168 -7.41 -17.09 1.22
C PRO A 168 -7.91 -15.95 2.11
N ARG A 169 -6.99 -15.07 2.57
CA ARG A 169 -7.27 -13.94 3.47
C ARG A 169 -7.88 -12.74 2.73
N LEU A 170 -7.97 -12.77 1.40
CA LEU A 170 -8.56 -11.71 0.57
C LEU A 170 -9.97 -12.03 0.06
N SER A 171 -10.50 -13.20 0.39
CA SER A 171 -11.82 -13.65 -0.08
C SER A 171 -12.97 -12.66 0.16
N ALA A 172 -12.97 -11.97 1.31
CA ALA A 172 -13.98 -10.95 1.61
C ALA A 172 -13.86 -9.71 0.71
N LEU A 173 -12.64 -9.32 0.33
CA LEU A 173 -12.40 -8.22 -0.61
C LEU A 173 -12.71 -8.64 -2.04
N ASP A 174 -12.35 -9.87 -2.45
CA ASP A 174 -12.67 -10.41 -3.77
C ASP A 174 -14.17 -10.34 -4.05
N ALA A 175 -15.01 -10.67 -3.07
CA ALA A 175 -16.47 -10.60 -3.21
C ALA A 175 -17.01 -9.21 -3.57
N VAL A 176 -16.32 -8.14 -3.17
CA VAL A 176 -16.73 -6.75 -3.46
C VAL A 176 -16.03 -6.18 -4.69
N LEU A 177 -14.83 -6.69 -5.01
CA LEU A 177 -14.01 -6.21 -6.12
C LEU A 177 -14.22 -6.98 -7.43
N GLU A 178 -14.84 -8.18 -7.38
CA GLU A 178 -15.02 -9.06 -8.54
C GLU A 178 -15.59 -8.33 -9.78
N ARG A 179 -16.59 -7.46 -9.57
CA ARG A 179 -17.28 -6.75 -10.66
C ARG A 179 -16.47 -5.60 -11.27
N TYR A 180 -15.38 -5.18 -10.63
CA TYR A 180 -14.44 -4.26 -11.23
C TYR A 180 -13.42 -4.96 -12.11
N ALA A 181 -13.21 -6.28 -11.92
CA ALA A 181 -12.25 -7.07 -12.70
C ALA A 181 -10.88 -6.40 -12.82
N LEU A 182 -10.30 -5.98 -11.68
CA LEU A 182 -9.11 -5.12 -11.62
C LEU A 182 -7.86 -5.71 -12.31
N GLY A 183 -7.78 -7.04 -12.43
CA GLY A 183 -6.73 -7.71 -13.20
C GLY A 183 -6.86 -7.54 -14.72
N GLU A 184 -8.05 -7.23 -15.23
CA GLU A 184 -8.33 -6.97 -16.66
C GLU A 184 -8.35 -5.47 -16.99
N ALA A 185 -8.24 -4.60 -15.98
CA ALA A 185 -8.36 -3.16 -16.13
C ALA A 185 -7.13 -2.54 -16.82
N GLU A 186 -7.33 -1.43 -17.54
CA GLU A 186 -6.26 -0.68 -18.18
C GLU A 186 -5.49 0.14 -17.14
N ASP A 187 -4.22 -0.21 -16.93
CA ASP A 187 -3.35 0.45 -15.95
C ASP A 187 -2.76 1.76 -16.51
N GLN A 188 -2.86 2.84 -15.73
CA GLN A 188 -2.17 4.11 -15.93
C GLN A 188 -1.17 4.28 -14.77
N PRO A 189 0.07 3.80 -14.94
CA PRO A 189 1.06 3.82 -13.86
C PRO A 189 1.55 5.23 -13.57
N PRO A 190 1.99 5.53 -12.33
CA PRO A 190 2.64 6.78 -12.02
C PRO A 190 3.98 6.94 -12.76
N GLU A 191 4.35 8.19 -13.06
CA GLU A 191 5.67 8.53 -13.58
C GLU A 191 6.77 8.26 -12.54
N SER A 192 6.53 8.68 -11.29
CA SER A 192 7.42 8.48 -10.15
C SER A 192 6.64 8.52 -8.83
N PRO A 193 7.16 7.88 -7.77
CA PRO A 193 6.54 7.99 -6.45
C PRO A 193 6.66 9.41 -5.88
N GLY A 194 5.58 9.88 -5.25
CA GLY A 194 5.60 11.05 -4.40
C GLY A 194 6.32 10.77 -3.08
N ARG A 195 6.95 11.78 -2.48
CA ARG A 195 7.59 11.72 -1.16
C ARG A 195 6.86 12.66 -0.21
N TYR A 196 6.47 12.14 0.95
CA TYR A 196 5.59 12.83 1.88
C TYR A 196 6.15 12.78 3.31
N GLN A 197 5.92 13.84 4.08
CA GLN A 197 6.53 14.07 5.40
C GLN A 197 5.54 13.79 6.54
N TRP A 198 4.80 12.69 6.41
CA TRP A 198 3.92 12.15 7.45
C TRP A 198 4.01 10.63 7.52
N ASN A 199 3.59 10.06 8.65
CA ASN A 199 3.59 8.63 8.87
C ASN A 199 2.62 7.92 7.90
N TRP A 200 2.99 6.74 7.42
CA TRP A 200 2.17 5.94 6.50
C TRP A 200 0.75 5.65 7.01
N LYS A 201 0.55 5.51 8.33
CA LYS A 201 -0.77 5.29 8.93
C LYS A 201 -1.68 6.51 8.79
N VAL A 202 -1.13 7.73 8.83
CA VAL A 202 -1.90 8.97 8.63
C VAL A 202 -2.54 8.95 7.24
N MET A 203 -1.83 8.48 6.21
CA MET A 203 -2.38 8.35 4.86
C MET A 203 -3.51 7.30 4.79
N PHE A 204 -3.37 6.15 5.45
CA PHE A 204 -4.46 5.15 5.51
C PHE A 204 -5.70 5.67 6.26
N GLU A 205 -5.47 6.38 7.36
CA GLU A 205 -6.52 6.99 8.14
C GLU A 205 -7.25 8.06 7.33
N ASN A 206 -6.52 8.98 6.70
CA ASN A 206 -7.11 10.06 5.90
C ASN A 206 -7.80 9.54 4.64
N ASN A 207 -7.13 8.75 3.79
CA ASN A 207 -7.69 8.30 2.51
C ASN A 207 -8.97 7.47 2.65
N ASN A 208 -9.20 6.84 3.82
CA ASN A 208 -10.38 6.04 4.08
C ASN A 208 -11.38 6.68 5.06
N ASP A 209 -11.21 7.95 5.42
CA ASP A 209 -12.09 8.63 6.37
C ASP A 209 -13.31 9.24 5.67
N GLY A 210 -14.48 8.69 5.99
CA GLY A 210 -15.74 9.26 5.53
C GLY A 210 -16.06 10.59 6.22
N TYR A 211 -15.61 10.82 7.45
CA TYR A 211 -16.02 11.90 8.33
C TYR A 211 -15.45 13.27 7.91
N HIS A 212 -14.14 13.41 7.66
CA HIS A 212 -13.58 14.68 7.22
C HIS A 212 -14.12 15.11 5.85
N ALA A 213 -14.46 14.16 4.98
CA ALA A 213 -14.74 14.40 3.57
C ALA A 213 -15.86 15.46 3.34
N ASN A 214 -16.90 15.46 4.18
CA ASN A 214 -18.00 16.45 4.12
C ASN A 214 -17.60 17.87 4.54
N LYS A 215 -16.47 18.04 5.21
CA LYS A 215 -16.02 19.33 5.79
C LYS A 215 -14.78 19.85 5.08
N LEU A 216 -13.77 19.00 4.93
CA LEU A 216 -12.53 19.34 4.24
C LEU A 216 -12.81 19.61 2.76
N HIS A 217 -13.46 18.66 2.08
CA HIS A 217 -13.77 18.75 0.65
C HIS A 217 -15.13 19.40 0.36
N HIS A 218 -15.65 20.18 1.31
CA HIS A 218 -16.95 20.82 1.16
C HIS A 218 -17.02 21.62 -0.14
N GLY A 219 -17.97 21.26 -0.99
CA GLY A 219 -18.15 21.86 -2.29
C GLY A 219 -18.50 20.86 -3.40
N PRO A 220 -18.61 21.37 -4.64
CA PRO A 220 -19.18 20.61 -5.75
C PRO A 220 -18.34 19.39 -6.16
N LEU A 221 -17.09 19.27 -5.73
CA LEU A 221 -16.23 18.13 -6.07
C LEU A 221 -16.45 16.90 -5.17
N HIS A 222 -17.14 17.05 -4.03
CA HIS A 222 -17.30 15.93 -3.08
C HIS A 222 -18.69 15.84 -2.41
N ASP A 223 -19.50 16.92 -2.36
CA ASP A 223 -20.78 16.94 -1.63
C ASP A 223 -21.80 15.84 -2.07
N PHE A 224 -21.58 15.21 -3.23
CA PHE A 224 -22.38 14.09 -3.72
C PHE A 224 -22.05 12.72 -3.08
N VAL A 225 -21.05 12.65 -2.19
CA VAL A 225 -20.64 11.44 -1.44
C VAL A 225 -20.75 11.71 0.08
N PRO A 226 -21.97 11.92 0.61
CA PRO A 226 -22.13 12.35 1.99
C PRO A 226 -21.66 11.28 2.99
N SER A 227 -20.91 11.69 4.01
CA SER A 227 -20.42 10.83 5.09
C SER A 227 -21.50 10.02 5.80
N SER A 228 -22.75 10.52 5.83
CA SER A 228 -23.88 9.83 6.49
C SER A 228 -24.33 8.56 5.77
N LEU A 229 -23.86 8.34 4.53
CA LEU A 229 -24.11 7.15 3.74
C LEU A 229 -22.93 6.16 3.77
N ALA A 230 -21.92 6.40 4.62
CA ALA A 230 -20.83 5.46 4.85
C ALA A 230 -21.36 4.20 5.58
N ARG A 231 -20.88 3.03 5.15
CA ARG A 231 -21.23 1.73 5.73
C ARG A 231 -19.98 0.86 5.86
N PHE A 232 -19.83 0.26 7.02
CA PHE A 232 -18.67 -0.54 7.42
C PHE A 232 -19.17 -1.96 7.73
N PRO A 233 -18.89 -2.96 6.87
CA PRO A 233 -19.25 -4.34 7.15
C PRO A 233 -18.36 -4.95 8.22
N GLU A 234 -18.91 -5.89 8.99
CA GLU A 234 -18.08 -6.79 9.79
C GLU A 234 -17.40 -7.81 8.87
N LEU A 235 -16.10 -8.04 9.09
CA LEU A 235 -15.28 -8.96 8.32
C LEU A 235 -14.73 -10.07 9.22
N PRO A 236 -14.42 -11.26 8.66
CA PRO A 236 -13.66 -12.29 9.37
C PRO A 236 -12.36 -11.74 9.94
N GLU A 237 -11.97 -12.16 11.14
CA GLU A 237 -10.81 -11.65 11.88
C GLU A 237 -9.48 -11.86 11.13
N ASP A 238 -9.37 -12.92 10.34
CA ASP A 238 -8.18 -13.28 9.58
C ASP A 238 -8.06 -12.58 8.21
N THR A 239 -9.04 -11.75 7.85
CA THR A 239 -9.04 -10.99 6.59
C THR A 239 -7.80 -10.10 6.51
N ALA A 240 -7.08 -10.15 5.39
CA ALA A 240 -5.86 -9.37 5.15
C ALA A 240 -6.13 -7.88 4.89
N GLY A 241 -7.39 -7.45 4.90
CA GLY A 241 -7.79 -6.09 4.60
C GLY A 241 -9.17 -5.75 5.11
N TYR A 242 -9.63 -4.56 4.74
CA TYR A 242 -10.92 -4.03 5.12
C TYR A 242 -11.43 -3.09 4.01
N PHE A 243 -12.73 -2.84 4.01
CA PHE A 243 -13.31 -1.93 3.04
C PHE A 243 -14.57 -1.27 3.60
N ARG A 244 -14.96 -0.16 3.00
CA ARG A 244 -16.24 0.50 3.26
C ARG A 244 -16.95 0.82 1.96
N TRP A 245 -18.27 0.95 2.06
CA TRP A 245 -19.05 1.61 1.02
C TRP A 245 -19.37 3.03 1.44
N ASN A 246 -19.42 3.94 0.47
CA ASN A 246 -20.06 5.23 0.65
C ASN A 246 -21.15 5.41 -0.41
N GLY A 247 -22.40 5.55 0.02
CA GLY A 247 -23.49 5.86 -0.91
C GLY A 247 -23.27 7.23 -1.58
N THR A 248 -23.75 7.36 -2.82
CA THR A 248 -23.70 8.61 -3.59
C THR A 248 -25.11 9.14 -3.82
N LEU A 249 -25.25 10.46 -4.00
CA LEU A 249 -26.56 11.10 -4.20
C LEU A 249 -27.17 10.81 -5.58
N HIS A 250 -26.36 10.37 -6.53
CA HIS A 250 -26.80 9.91 -7.84
C HIS A 250 -25.87 8.80 -8.36
N GLY A 251 -26.34 8.09 -9.38
CA GLY A 251 -25.52 7.09 -10.07
C GLY A 251 -24.31 7.69 -10.78
N ASP A 252 -23.28 6.88 -10.94
CA ASP A 252 -22.04 7.15 -11.68
C ASP A 252 -21.28 8.36 -11.16
N ALA A 253 -21.31 8.58 -9.84
CA ALA A 253 -20.66 9.73 -9.27
C ALA A 253 -19.13 9.63 -9.38
N SER A 254 -18.47 10.74 -9.69
CA SER A 254 -17.01 10.81 -9.91
C SER A 254 -16.45 12.18 -9.54
N PHE A 255 -15.19 12.20 -9.09
CA PHE A 255 -14.48 13.36 -8.51
C PHE A 255 -14.04 14.38 -9.57
N ASN A 256 -15.00 14.95 -10.29
CA ASN A 256 -14.73 15.94 -11.32
C ASN A 256 -15.84 17.00 -11.37
N ALA A 257 -15.62 18.08 -12.12
CA ALA A 257 -16.54 19.21 -12.20
C ALA A 257 -17.96 18.87 -12.71
N THR A 258 -18.15 17.74 -13.40
CA THR A 258 -19.47 17.25 -13.84
C THR A 258 -20.17 16.39 -12.80
N GLN A 259 -19.45 16.00 -11.74
CA GLN A 259 -19.83 15.05 -10.70
C GLN A 259 -20.14 13.65 -11.23
N LYS A 260 -19.94 13.37 -12.53
CA LYS A 260 -20.31 12.11 -13.17
C LYS A 260 -19.13 11.46 -13.88
N ALA A 261 -19.22 10.13 -14.01
CA ALA A 261 -18.31 9.34 -14.82
C ALA A 261 -18.17 9.93 -16.23
N LEU A 262 -16.93 10.15 -16.65
CA LEU A 262 -16.58 10.67 -17.98
C LEU A 262 -16.00 9.56 -18.86
N LEU A 263 -15.41 8.55 -18.23
CA LEU A 263 -14.81 7.39 -18.87
C LEU A 263 -15.83 6.25 -18.94
N PRO A 264 -15.56 5.20 -19.75
CA PRO A 264 -16.41 4.02 -19.76
C PRO A 264 -16.56 3.41 -18.37
N ILE A 265 -17.79 3.03 -18.03
CA ILE A 265 -18.11 2.36 -16.77
C ILE A 265 -17.65 0.90 -16.84
N PHE A 266 -17.15 0.35 -15.74
CA PHE A 266 -16.78 -1.06 -15.65
C PHE A 266 -17.98 -1.97 -16.02
N PRO A 267 -17.83 -2.87 -16.99
CA PRO A 267 -18.97 -3.50 -17.67
C PRO A 267 -19.76 -4.48 -16.80
N LYS A 268 -19.16 -5.00 -15.72
CA LYS A 268 -19.79 -5.96 -14.81
C LYS A 268 -20.49 -5.28 -13.62
N LEU A 269 -20.43 -3.96 -13.49
CA LEU A 269 -21.10 -3.22 -12.40
C LEU A 269 -22.62 -3.22 -12.57
N THR A 270 -23.32 -3.47 -11.46
CA THR A 270 -24.79 -3.36 -11.39
C THR A 270 -25.25 -1.93 -11.15
N GLU A 271 -26.55 -1.69 -11.28
CA GLU A 271 -27.14 -0.38 -10.93
C GLU A 271 -26.88 -0.01 -9.46
N GLN A 272 -26.83 -0.98 -8.56
CA GLN A 272 -26.52 -0.74 -7.14
C GLN A 272 -25.05 -0.34 -6.95
N ASP A 273 -24.13 -1.00 -7.65
CA ASP A 273 -22.70 -0.68 -7.57
C ASP A 273 -22.43 0.76 -8.04
N ARG A 274 -23.16 1.19 -9.07
CA ARG A 274 -23.05 2.54 -9.64
C ARG A 274 -23.61 3.65 -8.75
N LYS A 275 -24.28 3.34 -7.63
CA LYS A 275 -24.85 4.31 -6.66
C LYS A 275 -24.01 4.43 -5.37
N GLN A 276 -22.78 3.94 -5.41
CA GLN A 276 -21.86 3.98 -4.29
C GLN A 276 -20.41 3.99 -4.77
N MET A 277 -19.52 4.41 -3.89
CA MET A 277 -18.08 4.21 -4.02
C MET A 277 -17.63 3.11 -3.06
N VAL A 278 -16.56 2.41 -3.44
CA VAL A 278 -15.90 1.44 -2.56
C VAL A 278 -14.52 1.97 -2.22
N PHE A 279 -14.17 1.93 -0.94
CA PHE A 279 -12.82 2.19 -0.49
C PHE A 279 -12.29 0.89 0.12
N ALA A 280 -11.31 0.26 -0.52
CA ALA A 280 -10.79 -1.04 -0.14
C ALA A 280 -9.29 -0.95 0.18
N ASN A 281 -8.87 -1.60 1.26
CA ASN A 281 -7.52 -1.47 1.79
C ASN A 281 -6.94 -2.85 2.10
N VAL A 282 -5.71 -3.07 1.63
CA VAL A 282 -4.86 -4.20 2.03
C VAL A 282 -3.63 -3.60 2.71
N PRO A 283 -3.74 -3.27 4.01
CA PRO A 283 -2.63 -2.68 4.75
C PRO A 283 -1.45 -3.66 4.86
N PRO A 284 -0.21 -3.14 5.03
CA PRO A 284 0.10 -1.75 5.31
C PRO A 284 0.46 -0.93 4.05
N THR A 285 0.10 -1.39 2.84
CA THR A 285 0.70 -0.85 1.61
C THR A 285 -0.26 -0.54 0.48
N LEU A 286 -1.47 -1.11 0.42
CA LEU A 286 -2.39 -0.85 -0.69
C LEU A 286 -3.69 -0.21 -0.20
N SER A 287 -4.05 0.92 -0.81
CA SER A 287 -5.35 1.57 -0.66
C SER A 287 -5.98 1.79 -2.04
N LEU A 288 -7.28 1.53 -2.17
CA LEU A 288 -8.04 1.61 -3.41
C LEU A 288 -9.28 2.48 -3.19
N VAL A 289 -9.50 3.43 -4.10
CA VAL A 289 -10.73 4.24 -4.20
C VAL A 289 -11.40 3.93 -5.52
N LEU A 290 -12.59 3.35 -5.47
CA LEU A 290 -13.28 2.83 -6.65
C LEU A 290 -14.53 3.67 -6.95
N THR A 291 -14.52 4.32 -8.11
CA THR A 291 -15.71 4.87 -8.76
C THR A 291 -16.17 3.95 -9.88
N ALA A 292 -17.32 4.24 -10.50
CA ALA A 292 -17.89 3.40 -11.55
C ALA A 292 -17.03 3.32 -12.83
N ASP A 293 -16.16 4.30 -13.08
CA ASP A 293 -15.37 4.43 -14.31
C ASP A 293 -13.86 4.47 -14.09
N MET A 294 -13.41 4.56 -12.84
CA MET A 294 -11.99 4.69 -12.49
C MET A 294 -11.71 4.14 -11.10
N ILE A 295 -10.55 3.49 -10.92
CA ILE A 295 -10.01 3.14 -9.62
C ILE A 295 -8.73 3.93 -9.43
N ILE A 296 -8.63 4.67 -8.33
CA ILE A 296 -7.37 5.23 -7.86
C ILE A 296 -6.75 4.21 -6.93
N TYR A 297 -5.51 3.82 -7.18
CA TYR A 297 -4.75 3.00 -6.24
C TYR A 297 -3.57 3.79 -5.67
N LEU A 298 -3.32 3.58 -4.38
CA LEU A 298 -2.18 4.10 -3.65
C LEU A 298 -1.34 2.92 -3.18
N ILE A 299 -0.06 2.88 -3.57
CA ILE A 299 0.91 1.92 -3.03
C ILE A 299 1.88 2.68 -2.11
N LEU A 300 1.68 2.53 -0.82
CA LEU A 300 2.41 3.22 0.25
C LEU A 300 3.64 2.42 0.66
N ARG A 301 4.76 3.12 0.85
CA ARG A 301 6.03 2.55 1.31
C ARG A 301 6.61 3.44 2.39
N ALA A 302 6.50 3.00 3.64
CA ALA A 302 7.15 3.69 4.74
C ALA A 302 8.67 3.71 4.53
N ASP A 303 9.25 4.92 4.57
CA ASP A 303 10.70 5.15 4.51
C ASP A 303 11.24 5.75 5.83
N GLY A 304 10.36 5.99 6.80
CA GLY A 304 10.71 6.43 8.15
C GLY A 304 9.52 6.44 9.12
N PRO A 305 9.75 6.81 10.40
CA PRO A 305 8.69 6.94 11.39
C PRO A 305 7.68 8.05 11.07
N GLU A 306 8.04 9.00 10.20
CA GLU A 306 7.25 10.20 9.93
C GLU A 306 7.26 10.57 8.44
N SER A 307 7.53 9.59 7.57
CA SER A 307 7.62 9.81 6.13
C SER A 307 7.26 8.54 5.35
N LEU A 308 6.83 8.76 4.10
CA LEU A 308 6.59 7.68 3.15
C LEU A 308 6.89 8.10 1.71
N GLU A 309 7.13 7.10 0.88
CA GLU A 309 6.94 7.17 -0.56
C GLU A 309 5.56 6.60 -0.93
N MET A 310 4.92 7.13 -1.97
CA MET A 310 3.63 6.63 -2.44
C MET A 310 3.53 6.70 -3.96
N ASP A 311 3.16 5.59 -4.58
CA ASP A 311 2.71 5.55 -5.96
C ASP A 311 1.20 5.78 -6.02
N THR A 312 0.77 6.77 -6.82
CA THR A 312 -0.65 7.02 -7.12
C THR A 312 -0.90 6.73 -8.59
N GLY A 313 -1.64 5.68 -8.90
CA GLY A 313 -1.99 5.34 -10.27
C GLY A 313 -3.48 5.07 -10.44
N LEU A 314 -3.87 4.82 -11.69
CA LEU A 314 -5.27 4.64 -12.06
C LEU A 314 -5.48 3.31 -12.76
N LEU A 315 -6.60 2.65 -12.48
CA LEU A 315 -7.13 1.57 -13.32
C LEU A 315 -8.42 2.03 -13.98
N LEU A 316 -8.53 1.78 -15.27
CA LEU A 316 -9.65 2.21 -16.09
C LEU A 316 -10.38 0.99 -16.66
N ALA A 317 -11.67 1.16 -16.94
CA ALA A 317 -12.44 0.12 -17.58
C ALA A 317 -11.83 -0.25 -18.95
N PRO A 318 -11.89 -1.53 -19.38
CA PRO A 318 -11.38 -1.94 -20.68
C PRO A 318 -11.98 -1.10 -21.83
N GLY A 319 -11.11 -0.62 -22.72
CA GLY A 319 -11.44 0.26 -23.84
C GLY A 319 -11.46 1.75 -23.51
N ALA A 320 -11.21 2.16 -22.26
CA ALA A 320 -11.20 3.58 -21.86
C ALA A 320 -10.18 4.41 -22.64
N THR A 321 -8.95 3.90 -22.81
CA THR A 321 -7.87 4.61 -23.52
C THR A 321 -8.08 4.71 -25.03
N ALA A 322 -9.00 3.92 -25.60
CA ALA A 322 -9.33 3.94 -27.03
C ALA A 322 -10.28 5.09 -27.42
N ASP A 323 -10.90 5.78 -26.46
CA ASP A 323 -11.75 6.94 -26.71
C ASP A 323 -10.92 8.09 -27.32
N PRO A 324 -11.28 8.64 -28.50
CA PRO A 324 -10.55 9.77 -29.09
C PRO A 324 -10.47 11.01 -28.20
N ALA A 325 -11.42 11.17 -27.28
CA ALA A 325 -11.45 12.24 -26.28
C ALA A 325 -10.82 11.84 -24.93
N PHE A 326 -10.21 10.65 -24.82
CA PHE A 326 -9.68 10.10 -23.57
C PHE A 326 -8.81 11.09 -22.82
N ARG A 327 -7.79 11.66 -23.46
CA ARG A 327 -6.87 12.60 -22.82
C ARG A 327 -7.57 13.84 -22.26
N HIS A 328 -8.58 14.34 -22.97
CA HIS A 328 -9.35 15.51 -22.52
C HIS A 328 -10.22 15.16 -21.31
N LYS A 329 -10.93 14.03 -21.36
CA LYS A 329 -11.76 13.53 -20.25
C LYS A 329 -10.92 13.21 -19.01
N MET A 330 -9.77 12.59 -19.20
CA MET A 330 -8.82 12.30 -18.13
C MET A 330 -8.32 13.59 -17.48
N ALA A 331 -7.97 14.61 -18.26
CA ALA A 331 -7.56 15.91 -17.72
C ALA A 331 -8.65 16.57 -16.86
N ILE A 332 -9.93 16.43 -17.22
CA ILE A 332 -11.05 16.93 -16.41
C ILE A 332 -11.17 16.14 -15.09
N ASN A 333 -11.04 14.80 -15.14
CA ASN A 333 -11.04 13.96 -13.94
C ASN A 333 -9.89 14.34 -12.99
N MET A 334 -8.67 14.45 -13.53
CA MET A 334 -7.49 14.75 -12.73
C MET A 334 -7.53 16.15 -12.13
N ALA A 335 -8.02 17.15 -12.84
CA ALA A 335 -8.16 18.50 -12.28
C ALA A 335 -9.05 18.54 -11.02
N GLY A 336 -10.14 17.76 -10.98
CA GLY A 336 -11.00 17.66 -9.80
C GLY A 336 -10.37 16.83 -8.68
N ALA A 337 -9.77 15.68 -9.02
CA ALA A 337 -9.12 14.81 -8.06
C ALA A 337 -7.89 15.47 -7.40
N GLU A 338 -7.08 16.20 -8.17
CA GLU A 338 -5.91 16.93 -7.67
C GLU A 338 -6.28 18.01 -6.66
N GLU A 339 -7.43 18.69 -6.82
CA GLU A 339 -7.91 19.68 -5.84
C GLU A 339 -8.28 19.02 -4.50
N ILE A 340 -8.93 17.86 -4.54
CA ILE A 340 -9.26 17.06 -3.34
C ILE A 340 -7.97 16.56 -2.68
N MET A 341 -7.09 15.92 -3.46
CA MET A 341 -5.82 15.37 -2.97
C MET A 341 -4.90 16.43 -2.38
N ALA A 342 -4.89 17.65 -2.94
CA ALA A 342 -4.11 18.76 -2.38
C ALA A 342 -4.60 19.17 -0.98
N GLN A 343 -5.91 19.10 -0.72
CA GLN A 343 -6.47 19.34 0.61
C GLN A 343 -6.08 18.25 1.59
N ASP A 344 -6.16 16.98 1.15
CA ASP A 344 -5.74 15.81 1.94
C ASP A 344 -4.27 15.89 2.36
N TRP A 345 -3.38 16.10 1.40
CA TRP A 345 -1.94 16.20 1.67
C TRP A 345 -1.60 17.35 2.61
N HIS A 346 -2.32 18.47 2.50
CA HIS A 346 -2.12 19.58 3.42
C HIS A 346 -2.51 19.21 4.85
N VAL A 347 -3.66 18.54 5.06
CA VAL A 347 -4.08 18.15 6.41
C VAL A 347 -3.23 17.02 6.98
N ASP A 348 -2.78 16.06 6.16
CA ASP A 348 -1.88 14.98 6.59
C ASP A 348 -0.56 15.55 7.16
N GLU A 349 0.03 16.53 6.49
CA GLU A 349 1.23 17.22 6.97
C GLU A 349 0.97 17.93 8.31
N LEU A 350 -0.16 18.62 8.45
CA LEU A 350 -0.53 19.30 9.68
C LEU A 350 -0.86 18.33 10.83
N VAL A 351 -1.48 17.18 10.53
CA VAL A 351 -1.71 16.10 11.49
C VAL A 351 -0.39 15.58 12.01
N GLN A 352 0.60 15.33 11.13
CA GLN A 352 1.94 14.90 11.58
C GLN A 352 2.61 15.96 12.48
N VAL A 353 2.49 17.25 12.13
CA VAL A 353 2.97 18.34 13.00
C VAL A 353 2.28 18.29 14.36
N GLY A 354 0.96 18.09 14.39
CA GLY A 354 0.17 17.97 15.61
C GLY A 354 0.57 16.78 16.49
N LEU A 355 0.85 15.62 15.87
CA LEU A 355 1.25 14.38 16.55
C LEU A 355 2.58 14.50 17.31
N ARG A 356 3.45 15.44 16.92
CA ARG A 356 4.70 15.76 17.65
C ARG A 356 4.49 16.56 18.93
N SER A 357 3.30 17.14 19.10
CA SER A 357 3.01 17.98 20.25
C SER A 357 3.03 17.18 21.54
N ARG A 358 3.55 17.77 22.62
CA ARG A 358 3.37 17.22 23.98
C ARG A 358 1.90 17.14 24.43
N PHE A 359 1.01 17.80 23.68
CA PHE A 359 -0.44 17.80 23.86
C PHE A 359 -1.15 17.00 22.77
N ALA A 360 -0.43 16.19 21.99
CA ALA A 360 -1.04 15.33 20.99
C ALA A 360 -2.10 14.44 21.67
N PRO A 361 -3.36 14.49 21.20
CA PRO A 361 -4.44 13.80 21.87
C PRO A 361 -4.38 12.31 21.56
N ARG A 362 -5.04 11.53 22.41
CA ARG A 362 -5.60 10.25 22.02
C ARG A 362 -7.10 10.47 21.82
N GLY A 363 -7.45 10.92 20.62
CA GLY A 363 -8.81 11.34 20.27
C GLY A 363 -9.76 10.16 20.12
N ARG A 364 -11.07 10.39 20.27
CA ARG A 364 -12.11 9.40 20.00
C ARG A 364 -12.58 9.45 18.56
N TYR A 365 -12.94 8.29 18.02
CA TYR A 365 -13.55 8.18 16.71
C TYR A 365 -15.02 8.61 16.71
N SER A 366 -15.45 9.18 15.59
CA SER A 366 -16.83 9.31 15.17
C SER A 366 -17.37 7.95 14.73
N TRP A 367 -18.68 7.75 14.83
CA TRP A 367 -19.34 6.58 14.23
C TRP A 367 -19.15 6.52 12.69
N GLN A 368 -18.76 7.64 12.08
CA GLN A 368 -18.45 7.75 10.65
C GLN A 368 -17.00 7.36 10.30
N GLU A 369 -16.17 7.04 11.31
CA GLU A 369 -14.77 6.63 11.18
C GLU A 369 -14.58 5.11 11.40
N GLY A 370 -15.60 4.32 11.02
CA GLY A 370 -15.56 2.86 11.18
C GLY A 370 -14.37 2.20 10.47
N ALA A 371 -13.91 2.77 9.36
CA ALA A 371 -12.75 2.31 8.62
C ALA A 371 -11.43 2.43 9.41
N GLN A 372 -11.25 3.52 10.14
CA GLN A 372 -10.08 3.78 10.99
C GLN A 372 -10.07 2.80 12.16
N HIS A 373 -11.25 2.51 12.70
CA HIS A 373 -11.41 1.49 13.72
C HIS A 373 -11.12 0.07 13.18
N ASP A 374 -11.61 -0.29 12.00
CA ASP A 374 -11.28 -1.58 11.35
C ASP A 374 -9.78 -1.70 11.07
N PHE A 375 -9.12 -0.60 10.69
CA PHE A 375 -7.68 -0.55 10.55
C PHE A 375 -6.95 -0.83 11.86
N ASN A 376 -7.40 -0.26 12.99
CA ASN A 376 -6.83 -0.56 14.29
C ASN A 376 -7.10 -2.01 14.74
N LYS A 377 -8.29 -2.56 14.46
CA LYS A 377 -8.58 -3.98 14.70
C LYS A 377 -7.66 -4.89 13.89
N TRP A 378 -7.18 -4.44 12.75
CA TRP A 378 -6.16 -5.12 11.97
C TRP A 378 -4.74 -4.91 12.55
N LEU A 379 -4.35 -3.68 12.91
CA LEU A 379 -2.99 -3.38 13.40
C LEU A 379 -2.69 -3.96 14.79
N VAL A 380 -3.60 -3.78 15.74
CA VAL A 380 -3.34 -4.05 17.16
C VAL A 380 -2.99 -5.51 17.46
N PRO A 381 -3.67 -6.52 16.89
CA PRO A 381 -3.26 -7.92 17.06
C PRO A 381 -1.81 -8.16 16.64
N ARG A 382 -1.38 -7.60 15.50
CA ARG A 382 -0.02 -7.76 14.97
C ARG A 382 1.03 -7.12 15.85
N TYR A 383 0.74 -5.92 16.37
CA TYR A 383 1.62 -5.28 17.35
C TYR A 383 1.69 -6.06 18.67
N ARG A 384 0.57 -6.61 19.15
CA ARG A 384 0.57 -7.43 20.36
C ARG A 384 1.38 -8.70 20.19
N GLU A 385 1.22 -9.40 19.06
CA GLU A 385 2.01 -10.58 18.74
C GLU A 385 3.50 -10.25 18.58
N GLY A 386 3.83 -9.16 17.87
CA GLY A 386 5.21 -8.68 17.75
C GLY A 386 5.85 -8.38 19.10
N TRP A 387 5.09 -7.74 20.01
CA TRP A 387 5.56 -7.48 21.37
C TRP A 387 5.79 -8.77 22.16
N GLN A 388 4.88 -9.74 22.05
CA GLN A 388 5.06 -11.06 22.67
C GLN A 388 6.32 -11.76 22.17
N ARG A 389 6.56 -11.77 20.84
CA ARG A 389 7.78 -12.34 20.26
C ARG A 389 9.04 -11.67 20.81
N LEU A 390 9.06 -10.33 20.84
CA LEU A 390 10.19 -9.56 21.34
C LEU A 390 10.48 -9.86 22.82
N ARG A 391 9.43 -9.97 23.65
CA ARG A 391 9.56 -10.35 25.06
C ARG A 391 10.13 -11.75 25.25
N THR A 392 9.68 -12.73 24.47
CA THR A 392 10.16 -14.11 24.57
C THR A 392 11.62 -14.25 24.17
N GLN A 393 12.11 -13.43 23.23
CA GLN A 393 13.53 -13.42 22.83
C GLN A 393 14.46 -12.79 23.88
N GLN A 394 13.91 -11.92 24.73
CA GLN A 394 14.66 -11.21 25.79
C GLN A 394 14.68 -11.94 27.14
N ALA A 395 13.78 -12.92 27.33
CA ALA A 395 13.70 -13.78 28.51
C ALA A 395 14.62 -15.00 28.36
#